data_AF-A0A2G3AI27-F1
#
_entry.id   AF-A0A2G3AI27-F1
#
_cell.length_a   1.000
_cell.length_b   1.000
_cell.length_c   1.000
_cell.angle_alpha   90.00
_cell.angle_beta   90.00
_cell.angle_gamma   90.00
#
_symmetry.space_group_name_H-M   'P 1'
#
loop_
_entity.id
_entity.type
_entity.pdbx_description
1 polymer ?
#
loop_
_entity_poly.entity_id
_entity_poly.type
_entity_poly.pdbx_seq_one_letter_code
_entity_poly.pdbx_strand_id
1 'polypeptide(L)'
;MTSYPSTRNKVSTIFQQPSKYKMNVARTWAFTDGGFRPLQCSPGLDFVISKAKKYGIHLILGLVNNWDALGGKKQYVAWAVQKGQNLTSDYDFFNNPKVKNFYKNHVKVVLTRVNKITKVAYKDDPTILSWELMNEPRCTSDLSGKTMQYWITEMTRHFKSIDKNHLLEIGLEEFYGNNRKQYYPKSLEFRTDFVSNNQIKGIDFTSIHMYPDQ
;
A
#
# COMPACT_ATOMS: atom_id res chain seq x y z
N MET A 1 -4.12 13.18 10.42
CA MET A 1 -5.42 13.52 11.06
C MET A 1 -5.75 12.60 12.25
N THR A 2 -5.79 11.28 12.10
CA THR A 2 -6.23 10.32 13.16
C THR A 2 -5.36 10.30 14.44
N SER A 3 -4.13 10.81 14.37
CA SER A 3 -3.18 10.85 15.49
C SER A 3 -3.52 11.86 16.60
N TYR A 4 -4.44 12.79 16.36
CA TYR A 4 -4.81 13.83 17.33
C TYR A 4 -6.22 13.57 17.91
N PRO A 5 -6.38 13.45 19.24
CA PRO A 5 -7.68 13.25 19.88
C PRO A 5 -8.74 14.28 19.44
N SER A 6 -8.33 15.54 19.27
CA SER A 6 -9.20 16.67 18.88
C SER A 6 -9.84 16.53 17.49
N THR A 7 -9.32 15.67 16.62
CA THR A 7 -9.88 15.46 15.26
C THR A 7 -10.51 14.07 15.08
N ARG A 8 -10.56 13.24 16.12
CA ARG A 8 -11.18 11.90 16.08
C ARG A 8 -12.69 11.94 15.79
N ASN A 9 -13.37 13.03 16.11
CA ASN A 9 -14.78 13.21 15.77
C ASN A 9 -14.99 13.19 14.26
N LYS A 10 -14.07 13.80 13.48
CA LYS A 10 -14.12 13.77 12.01
C LYS A 10 -14.04 12.36 11.45
N VAL A 11 -13.22 11.49 12.05
CA VAL A 11 -13.11 10.08 11.65
C VAL A 11 -14.41 9.32 11.91
N SER A 12 -15.11 9.62 13.00
CA SER A 12 -16.42 9.00 13.27
C SER A 12 -17.47 9.44 12.24
N THR A 13 -17.47 10.72 11.85
CA THR A 13 -18.36 11.23 10.79
C THR A 13 -18.06 10.58 9.44
N ILE A 14 -16.77 10.36 9.12
CA ILE A 14 -16.31 9.70 7.89
C ILE A 14 -16.81 8.26 7.76
N PHE A 15 -17.11 7.55 8.86
CA PHE A 15 -17.70 6.20 8.78
C PHE A 15 -19.22 6.19 8.93
N GLN A 16 -19.79 7.17 9.64
CA GLN A 16 -21.24 7.26 9.80
C GLN A 16 -21.96 7.61 8.49
N GLN A 17 -21.43 8.55 7.70
CA GLN A 17 -22.07 8.98 6.45
C GLN A 17 -22.06 7.86 5.39
N PRO A 18 -20.93 7.21 5.05
CA PRO A 18 -20.91 6.12 4.08
C PRO A 18 -21.82 4.95 4.48
N SER A 19 -21.87 4.60 5.76
CA SER A 19 -22.78 3.58 6.29
C SER A 19 -24.25 3.94 6.04
N LYS A 20 -24.64 5.21 6.26
CA LYS A 20 -25.99 5.72 5.93
C LYS A 20 -26.34 5.53 4.45
N TYR A 21 -25.35 5.65 3.56
CA TYR A 21 -25.51 5.47 2.11
C TYR A 21 -25.18 4.05 1.62
N LYS A 22 -25.06 3.07 2.53
CA LYS A 22 -24.78 1.66 2.23
C LYS A 22 -23.43 1.39 1.54
N MET A 23 -22.48 2.32 1.64
CA MET A 23 -21.09 2.03 1.28
C MET A 23 -20.50 1.07 2.31
N ASN A 24 -19.82 0.03 1.83
CA ASN A 24 -19.35 -1.09 2.66
C ASN A 24 -17.82 -1.27 2.68
N VAL A 25 -17.07 -0.54 1.86
CA VAL A 25 -15.59 -0.59 1.80
C VAL A 25 -15.01 0.81 1.77
N ALA A 26 -13.93 1.05 2.50
CA ALA A 26 -13.11 2.26 2.41
C ALA A 26 -11.64 1.90 2.19
N ARG A 27 -11.02 2.52 1.17
CA ARG A 27 -9.57 2.43 0.93
C ARG A 27 -8.85 3.57 1.66
N THR A 28 -7.76 3.26 2.37
CA THR A 28 -6.95 4.29 3.06
C THR A 28 -5.51 3.84 3.29
N TRP A 29 -4.70 4.73 3.87
CA TRP A 29 -3.26 4.54 4.07
C TRP A 29 -2.93 3.95 5.43
N ALA A 30 -2.18 2.85 5.42
CA ALA A 30 -1.52 2.27 6.59
C ALA A 30 -0.04 2.73 6.71
N PHE A 31 0.32 3.79 5.98
CA PHE A 31 1.64 4.40 6.01
C PHE A 31 1.58 5.89 6.36
N THR A 32 2.70 6.36 6.89
CA THR A 32 3.11 7.77 6.93
C THR A 32 4.61 7.70 7.07
N ASP A 33 5.35 7.60 5.97
CA ASP A 33 6.80 7.33 5.99
C ASP A 33 7.62 8.62 6.19
N GLY A 34 7.07 9.77 5.82
CA GLY A 34 7.70 11.09 5.96
C GLY A 34 7.00 12.00 6.98
N GLY A 35 7.69 13.08 7.38
CA GLY A 35 7.15 14.15 8.23
C GLY A 35 7.29 13.90 9.75
N PHE A 36 6.48 14.60 10.55
CA PHE A 36 6.64 14.69 12.02
C PHE A 36 6.36 13.37 12.78
N ARG A 37 5.72 12.37 12.15
CA ARG A 37 5.40 11.06 12.77
C ARG A 37 5.55 9.92 11.75
N PRO A 38 6.78 9.56 11.39
CA PRO A 38 7.02 8.50 10.44
C PRO A 38 6.57 7.12 10.98
N LEU A 39 6.29 6.18 10.08
CA LEU A 39 5.92 4.78 10.29
C LEU A 39 4.60 4.54 11.04
N GLN A 40 3.73 5.55 11.11
CA GLN A 40 2.39 5.46 11.71
C GLN A 40 2.35 4.70 13.06
N CYS A 41 3.35 4.92 13.93
CA CYS A 41 3.41 4.33 15.28
C CYS A 41 2.26 4.79 16.21
N SER A 42 1.39 5.69 15.73
CA SER A 42 0.31 6.32 16.49
C SER A 42 -0.94 5.43 16.58
N PRO A 43 -1.74 5.53 17.66
CA PRO A 43 -3.01 4.81 17.82
C PRO A 43 -4.12 5.24 16.83
N GLY A 44 -3.79 6.06 15.82
CA GLY A 44 -4.73 6.56 14.84
C GLY A 44 -5.33 5.45 13.96
N LEU A 45 -4.50 4.50 13.49
CA LEU A 45 -4.99 3.40 12.65
C LEU A 45 -5.82 2.39 13.46
N ASP A 46 -5.43 2.12 14.71
CA ASP A 46 -6.22 1.31 15.65
C ASP A 46 -7.65 1.85 15.75
N PHE A 47 -7.76 3.18 15.88
CA PHE A 47 -9.04 3.88 15.98
C PHE A 47 -9.85 3.79 14.69
N VAL A 48 -9.21 3.98 13.53
CA VAL A 48 -9.84 3.83 12.21
C VAL A 48 -10.45 2.44 12.06
N ILE A 49 -9.67 1.39 12.31
CA ILE A 49 -10.15 -0.01 12.24
C ILE A 49 -11.30 -0.24 13.22
N SER A 50 -11.17 0.21 14.48
CA SER A 50 -12.24 0.04 15.47
C SER A 50 -13.55 0.74 15.08
N LYS A 51 -13.46 1.88 14.37
CA LYS A 51 -14.63 2.63 13.90
C LYS A 51 -15.23 2.00 12.66
N ALA A 52 -14.40 1.56 11.71
CA ALA A 52 -14.85 0.82 10.54
C ALA A 52 -15.65 -0.43 10.98
N LYS A 53 -15.11 -1.19 11.96
CA LYS A 53 -15.81 -2.31 12.60
C LYS A 53 -17.16 -1.91 13.19
N LYS A 54 -17.20 -0.81 13.95
CA LYS A 54 -18.44 -0.31 14.58
C LYS A 54 -19.54 0.01 13.56
N TYR A 55 -19.17 0.49 12.37
CA TYR A 55 -20.12 0.91 11.34
C TYR A 55 -20.31 -0.10 10.21
N GLY A 56 -19.76 -1.31 10.33
CA GLY A 56 -19.90 -2.37 9.32
C GLY A 56 -19.20 -2.05 8.00
N ILE A 57 -18.10 -1.29 8.04
CA ILE A 57 -17.31 -0.91 6.87
C ILE A 57 -16.01 -1.71 6.89
N HIS A 58 -15.69 -2.35 5.76
CA HIS A 58 -14.42 -3.03 5.55
C HIS A 58 -13.34 -2.08 5.04
N LEU A 59 -12.07 -2.43 5.25
CA LEU A 59 -10.93 -1.60 4.86
C LEU A 59 -10.03 -2.26 3.82
N ILE A 60 -9.59 -1.48 2.83
CA ILE A 60 -8.42 -1.77 1.99
C ILE A 60 -7.29 -0.86 2.44
N LEU A 61 -6.14 -1.43 2.81
CA LEU A 61 -5.05 -0.70 3.44
C LEU A 61 -3.77 -0.73 2.59
N GLY A 62 -3.39 0.43 2.06
CA GLY A 62 -2.12 0.64 1.33
C GLY A 62 -0.92 0.67 2.27
N LEU A 63 0.14 -0.07 1.92
CA LEU A 63 1.34 -0.26 2.75
C LEU A 63 2.48 0.72 2.46
N VAL A 64 2.50 1.33 1.27
CA VAL A 64 3.46 2.39 0.91
C VAL A 64 2.92 3.18 -0.29
N ASN A 65 3.44 4.38 -0.50
CA ASN A 65 3.12 5.20 -1.67
C ASN A 65 4.23 5.14 -2.74
N ASN A 66 3.84 5.13 -4.01
CA ASN A 66 4.77 5.46 -5.10
C ASN A 66 5.16 6.93 -5.08
N TRP A 67 4.24 7.82 -4.70
CA TRP A 67 4.43 9.26 -4.69
C TRP A 67 5.05 9.79 -3.40
N ASP A 68 5.55 11.02 -3.43
CA ASP A 68 6.20 11.70 -2.31
C ASP A 68 5.24 12.04 -1.15
N ALA A 69 3.92 12.03 -1.40
CA ALA A 69 2.91 12.34 -0.39
C ALA A 69 2.98 11.33 0.77
N LEU A 70 3.15 11.86 1.98
CA LEU A 70 3.40 11.10 3.21
C LEU A 70 4.71 10.28 3.18
N GLY A 71 5.68 10.64 2.34
CA GLY A 71 6.99 10.00 2.24
C GLY A 71 7.10 9.12 0.99
N GLY A 72 6.50 7.93 1.03
CA GLY A 72 6.55 6.98 -0.08
C GLY A 72 7.93 6.38 -0.34
N LYS A 73 8.08 5.72 -1.50
CA LYS A 73 9.29 4.97 -1.87
C LYS A 73 10.59 5.79 -1.80
N LYS A 74 10.52 7.08 -2.12
CA LYS A 74 11.66 8.01 -2.08
C LYS A 74 12.21 8.17 -0.65
N GLN A 75 11.34 8.19 0.35
CA GLN A 75 11.74 8.28 1.76
C GLN A 75 12.50 7.04 2.23
N TYR A 76 12.11 5.86 1.75
CA TYR A 76 12.80 4.61 2.03
C TYR A 76 14.22 4.58 1.43
N VAL A 77 14.40 5.10 0.22
CA VAL A 77 15.72 5.28 -0.40
C VAL A 77 16.56 6.28 0.39
N ALA A 78 15.99 7.42 0.79
CA ALA A 78 16.69 8.40 1.62
C ALA A 78 17.16 7.83 2.96
N TRP A 79 16.36 6.99 3.63
CA TRP A 79 16.81 6.30 4.86
C TRP A 79 17.97 5.34 4.60
N ALA A 80 18.01 4.68 3.45
CA ALA A 80 19.13 3.81 3.10
C ALA A 80 20.40 4.62 2.85
N VAL A 81 20.29 5.78 2.20
CA VAL A 81 21.40 6.73 2.01
C VAL A 81 21.95 7.22 3.35
N GLN A 82 21.07 7.62 4.28
CA GLN A 82 21.47 8.01 5.64
C GLN A 82 22.17 6.87 6.41
N LYS A 83 21.89 5.62 6.05
CA LYS A 83 22.57 4.44 6.59
C LYS A 83 23.72 3.94 5.71
N GLY A 84 24.34 4.83 4.92
CA GLY A 84 25.57 4.58 4.17
C GLY A 84 25.42 3.82 2.86
N GLN A 85 24.22 3.74 2.27
CA GLN A 85 24.07 3.26 0.89
C GLN A 85 24.32 4.39 -0.10
N ASN A 86 25.01 4.12 -1.20
CA ASN A 86 25.17 5.09 -2.28
C ASN A 86 24.07 4.89 -3.33
N LEU A 87 22.90 5.47 -3.08
CA LEU A 87 21.70 5.36 -3.92
C LEU A 87 21.35 6.72 -4.49
N THR A 88 20.97 6.77 -5.77
CA THR A 88 20.72 8.01 -6.51
C THR A 88 19.34 8.06 -7.14
N SER A 89 18.57 6.96 -7.10
CA SER A 89 17.26 6.87 -7.72
C SER A 89 16.21 6.30 -6.77
N ASP A 90 14.98 6.80 -6.88
CA ASP A 90 13.81 6.21 -6.22
C ASP A 90 13.53 4.76 -6.70
N TYR A 91 14.02 4.40 -7.90
CA TYR A 91 14.06 3.03 -8.41
C TYR A 91 14.77 2.06 -7.47
N ASP A 92 15.76 2.53 -6.71
CA ASP A 92 16.51 1.71 -5.76
C ASP A 92 15.60 1.09 -4.70
N PHE A 93 14.39 1.63 -4.51
CA PHE A 93 13.34 1.00 -3.70
C PHE A 93 13.03 -0.45 -4.12
N PHE A 94 12.98 -0.70 -5.43
CA PHE A 94 12.58 -2.00 -5.97
C PHE A 94 13.72 -3.01 -6.00
N ASN A 95 14.99 -2.55 -6.04
CA ASN A 95 16.13 -3.43 -6.28
C ASN A 95 17.10 -3.52 -5.10
N ASN A 96 17.30 -2.44 -4.34
CA ASN A 96 18.28 -2.43 -3.25
C ASN A 96 17.82 -3.36 -2.09
N PRO A 97 18.63 -4.36 -1.70
CA PRO A 97 18.25 -5.30 -0.64
C PRO A 97 17.95 -4.65 0.71
N LYS A 98 18.68 -3.58 1.07
CA LYS A 98 18.49 -2.86 2.33
C LYS A 98 17.16 -2.12 2.33
N VAL A 99 16.81 -1.47 1.22
CA VAL A 99 15.53 -0.76 1.07
C VAL A 99 14.36 -1.75 1.07
N LYS A 100 14.46 -2.85 0.32
CA LYS A 100 13.46 -3.94 0.36
C LYS A 100 13.27 -4.49 1.78
N ASN A 101 14.35 -4.63 2.54
CA ASN A 101 14.26 -5.09 3.93
C ASN A 101 13.55 -4.07 4.84
N PHE A 102 13.71 -2.76 4.62
CA PHE A 102 12.93 -1.76 5.35
C PHE A 102 11.43 -1.91 5.10
N TYR A 103 11.02 -2.09 3.84
CA TYR A 103 9.62 -2.35 3.50
C TYR A 103 9.11 -3.64 4.16
N LYS A 104 9.84 -4.75 4.03
CA LYS A 104 9.48 -6.03 4.66
C LYS A 104 9.31 -5.93 6.18
N ASN A 105 10.19 -5.16 6.85
CA ASN A 105 10.09 -4.89 8.28
C ASN A 105 8.84 -4.05 8.60
N HIS A 106 8.55 -3.02 7.82
CA HIS A 106 7.34 -2.23 7.96
C HIS A 106 6.08 -3.10 7.84
N VAL A 107 5.98 -3.90 6.77
CA VAL A 107 4.87 -4.84 6.56
C VAL A 107 4.71 -5.78 7.76
N LYS A 108 5.80 -6.39 8.24
CA LYS A 108 5.75 -7.27 9.42
C LYS A 108 5.22 -6.54 10.65
N VAL A 109 5.72 -5.34 10.94
CA VAL A 109 5.27 -4.54 12.09
C VAL A 109 3.79 -4.20 11.98
N VAL A 110 3.32 -3.77 10.82
CA VAL A 110 1.91 -3.41 10.61
C VAL A 110 0.99 -4.64 10.76
N LEU A 111 1.28 -5.74 10.06
CA LEU A 111 0.42 -6.93 10.08
C LEU A 111 0.34 -7.57 11.46
N THR A 112 1.46 -7.62 12.19
CA THR A 112 1.52 -8.23 13.52
C THR A 112 1.12 -7.29 14.65
N ARG A 113 0.77 -6.03 14.34
CA ARG A 113 0.33 -5.06 15.34
C ARG A 113 -0.96 -5.53 16.01
N VAL A 114 -0.94 -5.61 17.33
CA VAL A 114 -2.15 -5.77 18.14
C VAL A 114 -2.85 -4.43 18.30
N ASN A 115 -4.06 -4.31 17.75
CA ASN A 115 -4.88 -3.12 17.87
C ASN A 115 -5.16 -2.81 19.34
N LYS A 116 -4.77 -1.62 19.83
CA LYS A 116 -4.91 -1.30 21.25
C LYS A 116 -6.36 -1.15 21.72
N ILE A 117 -7.31 -0.98 20.80
CA ILE A 117 -8.74 -0.81 21.08
C ILE A 117 -9.47 -2.14 20.97
N THR A 118 -9.37 -2.83 19.82
CA THR A 118 -10.07 -4.10 19.60
C THR A 118 -9.38 -5.30 20.24
N LYS A 119 -8.09 -5.17 20.59
CA LYS A 119 -7.21 -6.23 21.13
C LYS A 119 -6.94 -7.37 20.16
N VAL A 120 -7.27 -7.19 18.88
CA VAL A 120 -7.02 -8.17 17.80
C VAL A 120 -5.79 -7.74 17.00
N ALA A 121 -4.94 -8.69 16.63
CA ALA A 121 -3.84 -8.41 15.70
C ALA A 121 -4.40 -8.08 14.31
N TYR A 122 -3.80 -7.13 13.60
CA TYR A 122 -4.33 -6.72 12.30
C TYR A 122 -4.45 -7.88 11.31
N LYS A 123 -3.48 -8.80 11.29
CA LYS A 123 -3.53 -10.04 10.49
C LYS A 123 -4.70 -10.98 10.81
N ASP A 124 -5.39 -10.77 11.93
CA ASP A 124 -6.52 -11.58 12.40
C ASP A 124 -7.83 -10.77 12.50
N ASP A 125 -7.86 -9.49 12.10
CA ASP A 125 -9.03 -8.60 12.23
C ASP A 125 -9.87 -8.59 10.93
N PRO A 126 -11.05 -9.24 10.89
CA PRO A 126 -11.87 -9.36 9.67
C PRO A 126 -12.49 -8.02 9.20
N THR A 127 -12.29 -6.94 9.95
CA THR A 127 -12.63 -5.59 9.49
C THR A 127 -11.75 -5.18 8.30
N ILE A 128 -10.53 -5.70 8.23
CA ILE A 128 -9.64 -5.50 7.09
C ILE A 128 -10.07 -6.51 6.01
N LEU A 129 -10.33 -6.03 4.80
CA LEU A 129 -10.73 -6.87 3.67
C LEU A 129 -9.52 -7.24 2.82
N SER A 130 -8.65 -6.25 2.53
CA SER A 130 -7.43 -6.48 1.76
C SER A 130 -6.31 -5.56 2.20
N TRP A 131 -5.10 -6.02 1.94
CA TRP A 131 -3.91 -5.17 1.90
C TRP A 131 -3.55 -4.85 0.46
N GLU A 132 -2.91 -3.70 0.28
CA GLU A 132 -2.40 -3.22 -1.00
C GLU A 132 -0.88 -3.01 -0.88
N LEU A 133 -0.12 -3.64 -1.77
CA LEU A 133 1.35 -3.60 -1.70
C LEU A 133 1.90 -2.18 -1.81
N MET A 134 1.43 -1.40 -2.78
CA MET A 134 1.86 -0.01 -3.01
C MET A 134 0.77 0.74 -3.77
N ASN A 135 0.46 1.97 -3.35
CA ASN A 135 -0.38 2.85 -4.15
C ASN A 135 0.37 3.24 -5.44
N GLU A 136 -0.20 2.87 -6.59
CA GLU A 136 0.17 3.36 -7.92
C GLU A 136 1.66 3.14 -8.27
N PRO A 137 2.17 1.90 -8.18
CA PRO A 137 3.59 1.63 -8.37
C PRO A 137 4.03 1.94 -9.80
N ARG A 138 5.12 2.70 -9.95
CA ARG A 138 5.73 3.00 -11.26
C ARG A 138 7.23 2.73 -11.24
N CYS A 139 7.73 2.09 -12.30
CA CYS A 139 9.13 1.65 -12.43
C CYS A 139 9.76 2.09 -13.75
N THR A 140 9.81 3.39 -14.00
CA THR A 140 10.17 3.96 -15.32
C THR A 140 11.59 3.62 -15.79
N SER A 141 12.51 3.30 -14.88
CA SER A 141 13.91 3.02 -15.18
C SER A 141 14.19 1.63 -15.77
N ASP A 142 13.31 0.64 -15.58
CA ASP A 142 13.46 -0.71 -16.17
C ASP A 142 12.46 -0.90 -17.33
N LEU A 143 12.97 -0.78 -18.55
CA LEU A 143 12.17 -0.93 -19.77
C LEU A 143 11.61 -2.34 -19.96
N SER A 144 12.15 -3.35 -19.27
CA SER A 144 11.72 -4.74 -19.39
C SER A 144 10.50 -5.09 -18.52
N GLY A 145 10.18 -4.28 -17.51
CA GLY A 145 9.14 -4.55 -16.52
C GLY A 145 9.48 -5.68 -15.52
N LYS A 146 10.66 -6.31 -15.67
CA LYS A 146 11.07 -7.45 -14.84
C LYS A 146 11.30 -7.05 -13.39
N THR A 147 11.87 -5.88 -13.14
CA THR A 147 12.11 -5.40 -11.78
C THR A 147 10.83 -5.31 -10.98
N MET A 148 9.76 -4.77 -11.57
CA MET A 148 8.45 -4.71 -10.92
C MET A 148 7.88 -6.11 -10.69
N GLN A 149 7.93 -6.99 -11.69
CA GLN A 149 7.48 -8.38 -11.55
C GLN A 149 8.19 -9.12 -10.40
N TYR A 150 9.51 -8.99 -10.32
CA TYR A 150 10.31 -9.61 -9.25
C TYR A 150 9.99 -9.03 -7.88
N TRP A 151 9.88 -7.70 -7.78
CA TRP A 151 9.54 -7.05 -6.53
C TRP A 151 8.16 -7.46 -6.02
N ILE A 152 7.13 -7.45 -6.88
CA ILE A 152 5.76 -7.87 -6.50
C ILE A 152 5.78 -9.33 -6.06
N THR A 153 6.48 -10.21 -6.79
CA THR A 153 6.59 -11.63 -6.44
C THR A 153 7.25 -11.81 -5.06
N GLU A 154 8.33 -11.08 -4.79
CA GLU A 154 9.05 -11.14 -3.53
C GLU A 154 8.20 -10.63 -2.35
N MET A 155 7.53 -9.48 -2.51
CA MET A 155 6.72 -8.87 -1.46
C MET A 155 5.43 -9.63 -1.21
N THR A 156 4.80 -10.19 -2.25
CA THR A 156 3.64 -11.09 -2.12
C THR A 156 3.99 -12.31 -1.28
N ARG A 157 5.12 -12.96 -1.59
CA ARG A 157 5.59 -14.12 -0.81
C ARG A 157 5.86 -13.76 0.65
N HIS A 158 6.51 -12.61 0.89
CA HIS A 158 6.78 -12.13 2.25
C HIS A 158 5.48 -11.86 3.01
N PHE A 159 4.54 -11.13 2.42
CA PHE A 159 3.23 -10.84 2.99
C PHE A 159 2.49 -12.13 3.38
N LYS A 160 2.31 -13.06 2.42
CA LYS A 160 1.56 -14.31 2.62
C LYS A 160 2.23 -15.27 3.60
N SER A 161 3.52 -15.09 3.88
CA SER A 161 4.21 -15.84 4.95
C SER A 161 3.80 -15.40 6.35
N ILE A 162 3.28 -14.18 6.51
CA ILE A 162 2.90 -13.56 7.78
C ILE A 162 1.37 -13.61 7.98
N ASP A 163 0.63 -13.23 6.95
CA ASP A 163 -0.84 -13.15 6.92
C ASP A 163 -1.40 -14.06 5.82
N LYS A 164 -2.15 -15.07 6.23
CA LYS A 164 -2.81 -16.04 5.35
C LYS A 164 -4.33 -15.87 5.31
N ASN A 165 -4.85 -14.88 6.04
CA ASN A 165 -6.28 -14.66 6.23
C ASN A 165 -6.80 -13.63 5.23
N HIS A 166 -6.07 -12.53 5.05
CA HIS A 166 -6.52 -11.41 4.23
C HIS A 166 -6.20 -11.56 2.75
N LEU A 167 -7.05 -10.91 1.94
CA LEU A 167 -6.75 -10.69 0.53
C LEU A 167 -5.54 -9.76 0.39
N LEU A 168 -4.83 -9.92 -0.71
CA LEU A 168 -3.73 -9.07 -1.13
C LEU A 168 -3.92 -8.67 -2.58
N GLU A 169 -3.75 -7.39 -2.84
CA GLU A 169 -3.71 -6.80 -4.17
C GLU A 169 -2.49 -5.88 -4.31
N ILE A 170 -2.24 -5.42 -5.53
CA ILE A 170 -0.98 -4.73 -5.87
C ILE A 170 -1.08 -3.21 -5.68
N GLY A 171 -2.19 -2.61 -6.11
CA GLY A 171 -2.44 -1.17 -6.19
C GLY A 171 -2.16 -0.57 -7.57
N LEU A 172 -2.41 -1.33 -8.64
CA LEU A 172 -2.06 -0.93 -10.01
C LEU A 172 -3.05 0.11 -10.57
N GLU A 173 -2.51 0.97 -11.43
CA GLU A 173 -3.27 1.96 -12.21
C GLU A 173 -3.79 1.41 -13.55
N GLU A 174 -3.55 0.12 -13.84
CA GLU A 174 -3.88 -0.55 -15.12
C GLU A 174 -3.02 -0.19 -16.34
N PHE A 175 -1.69 -0.25 -16.25
CA PHE A 175 -0.85 -0.19 -17.47
C PHE A 175 -0.48 -1.59 -17.98
N TYR A 176 -0.64 -1.82 -19.28
CA TYR A 176 -0.28 -3.09 -19.91
C TYR A 176 1.16 -3.11 -20.41
N GLY A 177 1.76 -4.32 -20.40
CA GLY A 177 3.02 -4.57 -21.06
C GLY A 177 2.96 -4.47 -22.59
N ASN A 178 4.08 -4.80 -23.24
CA ASN A 178 4.33 -4.54 -24.67
C ASN A 178 3.27 -5.09 -25.65
N ASN A 179 2.53 -6.13 -25.26
CA ASN A 179 1.56 -6.81 -26.14
C ASN A 179 0.19 -6.12 -26.23
N ARG A 180 -0.05 -5.05 -25.47
CA ARG A 180 -1.31 -4.29 -25.47
C ARG A 180 -1.11 -2.78 -25.47
N LYS A 181 0.02 -2.30 -26.01
CA LYS A 181 0.34 -0.85 -26.13
C LYS A 181 -0.71 -0.03 -26.88
N GLN A 182 -1.57 -0.66 -27.69
CA GLN A 182 -2.60 0.04 -28.47
C GLN A 182 -3.64 0.77 -27.60
N TYR A 183 -3.76 0.43 -26.31
CA TYR A 183 -4.72 1.06 -25.39
C TYR A 183 -4.18 2.33 -24.71
N TYR A 184 -2.90 2.67 -24.86
CA TYR A 184 -2.31 3.89 -24.29
C TYR A 184 -1.43 4.65 -25.29
N PRO A 185 -1.35 5.98 -25.19
CA PRO A 185 -0.29 6.75 -25.84
C PRO A 185 1.08 6.14 -25.55
N LYS A 186 1.95 6.05 -26.57
CA LYS A 186 3.34 5.54 -26.41
C LYS A 186 4.15 6.27 -25.32
N SER A 187 3.69 7.44 -24.88
CA SER A 187 4.28 8.24 -23.80
C SER A 187 3.96 7.76 -22.37
N LEU A 188 3.03 6.81 -22.19
CA LEU A 188 2.57 6.33 -20.87
C LEU A 188 3.10 4.93 -20.53
N GLU A 189 4.40 4.70 -20.74
CA GLU A 189 5.01 3.43 -20.35
C GLU A 189 5.48 3.49 -18.88
N PHE A 190 4.57 3.23 -17.94
CA PHE A 190 4.88 3.22 -16.50
C PHE A 190 5.51 1.91 -16.01
N ARG A 191 5.74 0.98 -16.95
CA ARG A 191 6.54 -0.25 -16.80
C ARG A 191 6.02 -1.23 -15.75
N THR A 192 4.74 -1.12 -15.41
CA THR A 192 3.94 -2.22 -14.87
C THR A 192 3.37 -3.01 -16.05
N ASP A 193 2.96 -4.25 -15.79
CA ASP A 193 2.23 -5.08 -16.75
C ASP A 193 1.06 -5.74 -16.02
N PHE A 194 -0.11 -5.12 -16.17
CA PHE A 194 -1.33 -5.50 -15.48
C PHE A 194 -1.64 -7.00 -15.57
N VAL A 195 -1.37 -7.64 -16.71
CA VAL A 195 -1.65 -9.08 -16.87
C VAL A 195 -0.65 -9.91 -16.09
N SER A 196 0.65 -9.77 -16.37
CA SER A 196 1.67 -10.64 -15.76
C SER A 196 1.89 -10.37 -14.26
N ASN A 197 1.72 -9.12 -13.83
CA ASN A 197 1.78 -8.76 -12.42
C ASN A 197 0.65 -9.41 -11.62
N ASN A 198 -0.59 -9.41 -12.13
CA ASN A 198 -1.73 -10.03 -11.45
C ASN A 198 -1.79 -11.56 -11.59
N GLN A 199 -0.96 -12.17 -12.45
CA GLN A 199 -0.79 -13.63 -12.51
C GLN A 199 0.10 -14.19 -11.39
N ILE A 200 0.71 -13.34 -10.57
CA ILE A 200 1.55 -13.75 -9.44
C ILE A 200 0.69 -14.49 -8.41
N LYS A 201 1.06 -15.73 -8.08
CA LYS A 201 0.39 -16.53 -7.06
C LYS A 201 0.43 -15.80 -5.70
N GLY A 202 -0.75 -15.55 -5.15
CA GLY A 202 -0.94 -14.82 -3.88
C GLY A 202 -1.44 -13.39 -4.05
N ILE A 203 -1.59 -12.90 -5.29
CA ILE A 203 -2.46 -11.77 -5.61
C ILE A 203 -3.87 -12.32 -5.81
N ASP A 204 -4.84 -11.78 -5.06
CA ASP A 204 -6.18 -12.36 -4.96
C ASP A 204 -7.22 -11.64 -5.83
N PHE A 205 -7.00 -10.36 -6.15
CA PHE A 205 -7.82 -9.60 -7.10
C PHE A 205 -7.02 -8.45 -7.72
N THR A 206 -7.60 -7.83 -8.75
CA THR A 206 -6.97 -6.78 -9.54
C THR A 206 -7.59 -5.41 -9.26
N SER A 207 -6.79 -4.35 -9.29
CA SER A 207 -7.21 -2.95 -9.14
C SER A 207 -6.85 -2.12 -10.38
N ILE A 208 -7.69 -1.14 -10.70
CA ILE A 208 -7.46 -0.15 -11.76
C ILE A 208 -7.75 1.23 -11.21
N HIS A 209 -7.05 2.25 -11.70
CA HIS A 209 -7.29 3.65 -11.35
C HIS A 209 -7.58 4.40 -12.65
N MET A 210 -8.57 5.30 -12.64
CA MET A 210 -8.97 6.04 -13.85
C MET A 210 -9.05 7.54 -13.56
N TYR A 211 -8.18 8.30 -14.23
CA TYR A 211 -8.12 9.75 -14.17
C TYR A 211 -8.14 10.32 -15.60
N PRO A 212 -9.28 10.32 -16.29
CA PRO A 212 -9.36 10.69 -17.72
C PRO A 212 -9.03 12.17 -18.02
N ASP A 213 -9.13 13.04 -17.00
CA ASP A 213 -8.88 14.47 -17.12
C ASP A 213 -7.41 14.86 -16.85
N GLN A 214 -6.56 13.92 -16.44
CA GLN A 214 -5.11 14.13 -16.27
C GLN A 214 -4.35 13.81 -17.55
#